data_AF-A0A0S8B2T7-F1
#
_entry.id   AF-A0A0S8B2T7-F1
#
_cell.length_a   1.000
_cell.length_b   1.000
_cell.length_c   1.000
_cell.angle_alpha   90.00
_cell.angle_beta   90.00
_cell.angle_gamma   90.00
#
_symmetry.space_group_name_H-M   'P 1'
#
loop_
_entity.id
_entity.type
_entity.pdbx_description
1 polymer ?
#
loop_
_entity_poly.entity_id
_entity_poly.type
_entity_poly.pdbx_seq_one_letter_code
_entity_poly.pdbx_strand_id
1 'polypeptide(L)'
;MFEFESFDLVVIRRGERYFACNNACPHLNLPFFEKRPQQETGVITSPGQGRVVPRDSQLTDDLGLVCRWHETCFDIQTGAVREWTPTLQSDGTSSGWEFIGDISKNRSPITPLPCLVRDDALWVALG
;
A
#
# COMPACT_ATOMS: atom_id res chain seq x y z
N MET A 1 11.83 18.84 18.79
CA MET A 1 11.80 17.46 18.26
C MET A 1 10.38 16.98 18.41
N PHE A 2 9.65 16.78 17.31
CA PHE A 2 8.34 16.16 17.33
C PHE A 2 8.53 14.70 16.92
N GLU A 3 8.26 13.77 17.83
CA GLU A 3 8.19 12.35 17.49
C GLU A 3 6.82 12.07 16.87
N PHE A 4 6.82 11.72 15.59
CA PHE A 4 5.64 11.18 14.91
C PHE A 4 5.60 9.67 15.16
N GLU A 5 5.26 9.26 16.38
CA GLU A 5 5.21 7.82 16.75
C GLU A 5 4.23 6.99 15.88
N SER A 6 3.31 7.64 15.17
CA SER A 6 2.17 7.00 14.49
C SER A 6 2.09 7.21 12.97
N PHE A 7 3.16 7.71 12.32
CA PHE A 7 3.16 7.85 10.86
C PHE A 7 4.20 6.94 10.19
N ASP A 8 3.77 6.10 9.26
CA ASP A 8 4.65 5.19 8.52
C ASP A 8 4.77 5.66 7.06
N LEU A 9 5.96 6.04 6.64
CA LEU A 9 6.17 6.69 5.35
C LEU A 9 6.77 5.73 4.33
N VAL A 10 6.17 5.66 3.15
CA VAL A 10 6.84 5.11 1.96
C VAL A 10 7.33 6.26 1.11
N VAL A 11 8.60 6.20 0.70
CA VAL A 11 9.16 7.06 -0.33
C VAL A 11 9.58 6.20 -1.52
N ILE A 12 9.08 6.55 -2.69
CA ILE A 12 9.34 5.88 -3.96
C ILE A 12 10.10 6.83 -4.87
N ARG A 13 11.23 6.36 -5.42
CA ARG A 13 12.00 7.09 -6.44
C ARG A 13 11.73 6.50 -7.82
N ARG A 14 11.40 7.35 -8.80
CA ARG A 14 11.30 7.01 -10.23
C ARG A 14 12.05 8.06 -11.04
N GLY A 15 13.23 7.69 -11.54
CA GLY A 15 14.17 8.63 -12.13
C GLY A 15 14.59 9.70 -11.13
N GLU A 16 14.35 10.96 -11.48
CA GLU A 16 14.63 12.13 -10.64
C GLU A 16 13.44 12.56 -9.76
N ARG A 17 12.29 11.91 -9.92
CA ARG A 17 11.07 12.24 -9.18
C ARG A 17 10.91 11.33 -7.95
N TYR A 18 10.35 11.92 -6.90
CA TYR A 18 10.00 11.24 -5.66
C TYR A 18 8.50 11.32 -5.44
N PHE A 19 7.95 10.23 -4.96
CA PHE A 19 6.53 10.08 -4.60
C PHE A 19 6.48 9.53 -3.19
N ALA A 20 5.52 9.98 -2.40
CA ALA A 20 5.40 9.54 -1.03
C ALA A 20 3.95 9.35 -0.63
N CYS A 21 3.70 8.42 0.27
CA CYS A 21 2.38 8.19 0.86
C CYS A 21 2.54 7.49 2.22
N ASN A 22 1.46 7.44 2.99
CA ASN A 22 1.39 6.60 4.18
C ASN A 22 1.52 5.12 3.77
N ASN A 23 2.32 4.34 4.49
CA ASN A 23 2.51 2.90 4.30
C ASN A 23 1.30 2.11 4.85
N ALA A 24 0.10 2.46 4.41
CA ALA A 24 -1.13 1.83 4.80
C ALA A 24 -2.09 1.85 3.61
N CYS A 25 -2.49 0.66 3.16
CA CYS A 25 -3.51 0.54 2.14
C CYS A 25 -4.84 1.06 2.69
N PRO A 26 -5.47 2.07 2.07
CA PRO A 26 -6.67 2.73 2.59
C PRO A 26 -7.90 1.82 2.59
N HIS A 27 -7.79 0.62 2.03
CA HIS A 27 -8.81 -0.43 2.07
C HIS A 27 -9.03 -0.95 3.50
N LEU A 28 -7.97 -1.44 4.15
CA LEU A 28 -8.03 -2.08 5.48
C LEU A 28 -6.90 -1.61 6.42
N ASN A 29 -6.18 -0.55 6.05
CA ASN A 29 -5.02 0.01 6.76
C ASN A 29 -3.88 -0.99 7.01
N LEU A 30 -3.76 -2.00 6.15
CA LEU A 30 -2.64 -2.95 6.16
C LEU A 30 -1.45 -2.37 5.41
N PRO A 31 -0.20 -2.64 5.84
CA PRO A 31 0.97 -2.01 5.26
C PRO A 31 1.20 -2.45 3.82
N PHE A 32 1.69 -1.52 2.99
CA PHE A 32 2.15 -1.85 1.64
C PHE A 32 3.48 -2.58 1.68
N PHE A 33 4.39 -2.18 2.57
CA PHE A 33 5.75 -2.69 2.72
C PHE A 33 6.04 -3.09 4.17
N GLU A 34 6.80 -4.17 4.38
CA GLU A 34 7.15 -4.64 5.72
C GLU A 34 8.31 -3.85 6.35
N LYS A 35 8.15 -3.42 7.61
CA LYS A 35 9.20 -2.75 8.39
C LYS A 35 10.33 -3.69 8.85
N ARG A 36 10.06 -4.98 8.97
CA ARG A 36 10.98 -5.97 9.59
C ARG A 36 12.07 -6.41 8.62
N PRO A 37 13.27 -6.79 9.09
CA PRO A 37 14.34 -7.31 8.25
C PRO A 37 13.88 -8.48 7.36
N GLN A 38 14.43 -8.55 6.15
CA GLN A 38 14.08 -9.54 5.12
C GLN A 38 14.23 -11.00 5.58
N GLN A 39 15.14 -11.25 6.54
CA GLN A 39 15.40 -12.56 7.13
C GLN A 39 14.23 -13.11 7.97
N GLU A 40 13.25 -12.27 8.33
CA GLU A 40 12.11 -12.65 9.17
C GLU A 40 10.81 -12.88 8.39
N THR A 41 10.77 -12.63 7.06
CA THR A 41 9.50 -12.52 6.31
C THR A 41 9.65 -12.93 4.83
N GLY A 42 9.90 -14.20 4.55
CA GLY A 42 9.96 -14.71 3.16
C GLY A 42 8.59 -14.89 2.49
N VAL A 43 7.56 -15.21 3.27
CA VAL A 43 6.17 -15.40 2.85
C VAL A 43 5.30 -15.11 4.06
N ILE A 44 4.30 -14.23 3.94
CA ILE A 44 3.23 -14.23 4.93
C ILE A 44 2.19 -15.21 4.44
N THR A 45 2.16 -16.37 5.07
CA THR A 45 1.02 -17.26 4.96
C THR A 45 -0.15 -16.55 5.64
N SER A 46 -1.15 -16.12 4.89
CA SER A 46 -2.36 -15.59 5.51
C SER A 46 -2.88 -16.63 6.50
N PRO A 47 -3.34 -16.22 7.69
CA PRO A 47 -4.00 -17.15 8.61
C PRO A 47 -5.06 -17.96 7.84
N GLY A 48 -5.37 -19.18 8.31
CA GLY A 48 -6.53 -19.97 7.87
C GLY A 48 -6.41 -20.77 6.56
N GLN A 49 -5.72 -20.30 5.51
CA GLN A 49 -5.81 -20.95 4.19
C GLN A 49 -4.51 -21.19 3.41
N GLY A 50 -3.34 -20.80 3.94
CA GLY A 50 -2.10 -21.07 3.20
C GLY A 50 -1.84 -20.10 2.04
N ARG A 51 -2.64 -19.02 1.89
CA ARG A 51 -2.42 -18.03 0.84
C ARG A 51 -1.04 -17.40 1.02
N VAL A 52 -0.21 -17.53 -0.02
CA VAL A 52 1.10 -16.90 -0.11
C VAL A 52 0.88 -15.45 -0.51
N VAL A 53 1.00 -14.54 0.45
CA VAL A 53 0.98 -13.10 0.18
C VAL A 53 2.43 -12.64 -0.01
N PRO A 54 2.78 -11.98 -1.14
CA PRO A 54 4.12 -11.40 -1.34
C PRO A 54 4.49 -10.53 -0.15
N ARG A 55 5.76 -10.43 0.25
CA ARG A 55 6.17 -9.58 1.40
C ARG A 55 5.76 -8.12 1.23
N ASP A 56 5.96 -7.59 0.02
CA ASP A 56 5.78 -6.18 -0.29
C ASP A 56 4.80 -6.00 -1.45
N SER A 57 4.19 -4.82 -1.49
CA SER A 57 3.36 -4.38 -2.61
C SER A 57 4.22 -4.09 -3.84
N GLN A 58 3.65 -4.30 -5.01
CA GLN A 58 4.38 -4.15 -6.27
C GLN A 58 4.26 -2.71 -6.78
N LEU A 59 5.38 -2.17 -7.27
CA LEU A 59 5.40 -0.90 -7.99
C LEU A 59 5.60 -1.17 -9.49
N THR A 60 4.65 -0.70 -10.29
CA THR A 60 4.68 -0.82 -11.76
C THR A 60 5.47 0.35 -12.38
N ASP A 61 5.78 0.23 -13.67
CA ASP A 61 6.56 1.25 -14.40
C ASP A 61 5.76 2.52 -14.67
N ASP A 62 4.44 2.40 -14.80
CA ASP A 62 3.51 3.50 -15.05
C ASP A 62 2.98 4.15 -13.76
N LEU A 63 3.73 4.04 -12.67
CA LEU A 63 3.43 4.65 -11.37
C LEU A 63 2.21 4.05 -10.63
N GLY A 64 1.81 2.83 -10.96
CA GLY A 64 0.84 2.07 -10.17
C GLY A 64 1.47 1.37 -8.96
N LEU A 65 0.86 1.52 -7.78
CA LEU A 65 1.15 0.74 -6.56
C LEU A 65 0.06 -0.33 -6.38
N VAL A 66 0.43 -1.58 -6.59
CA VAL A 66 -0.45 -2.74 -6.46
C VAL A 66 -0.32 -3.33 -5.06
N CYS A 67 -1.39 -3.19 -4.28
CA CYS A 67 -1.49 -3.68 -2.91
C CYS A 67 -1.30 -5.21 -2.86
N ARG A 68 -0.35 -5.68 -2.06
CA ARG A 68 -0.09 -7.13 -1.86
C ARG A 68 -1.30 -7.94 -1.35
N TRP A 69 -2.26 -7.31 -0.67
CA TRP A 69 -3.33 -8.00 0.05
C TRP A 69 -4.49 -8.41 -0.87
N HIS A 70 -5.00 -7.47 -1.65
CA HIS A 70 -6.17 -7.66 -2.51
C HIS A 70 -5.97 -7.10 -3.92
N GLU A 71 -4.73 -6.74 -4.27
CA GLU A 71 -4.32 -6.28 -5.60
C GLU A 71 -5.01 -5.00 -6.08
N THR A 72 -5.59 -4.22 -5.18
CA THR A 72 -6.00 -2.83 -5.49
C THR A 72 -4.79 -2.06 -6.03
N CYS A 73 -4.97 -1.45 -7.21
CA CYS A 73 -3.97 -0.64 -7.88
C CYS A 73 -4.28 0.84 -7.69
N PHE A 74 -3.32 1.57 -7.11
CA PHE A 74 -3.40 3.02 -6.92
C PHE A 74 -2.39 3.73 -7.82
N ASP A 75 -2.76 4.88 -8.35
CA ASP A 75 -1.82 5.81 -8.97
C ASP A 75 -1.05 6.56 -7.86
N ILE A 76 0.27 6.39 -7.74
CA ILE A 76 1.04 7.02 -6.66
C ILE A 76 1.20 8.53 -6.81
N GLN A 77 0.96 9.07 -8.01
CA GLN A 77 1.11 10.49 -8.27
C GLN A 77 -0.16 11.26 -7.87
N THR A 78 -1.33 10.71 -8.17
CA THR A 78 -2.64 11.36 -7.99
C THR A 78 -3.43 10.79 -6.82
N GLY A 79 -3.08 9.58 -6.38
CA GLY A 79 -3.79 8.83 -5.36
C GLY A 79 -4.99 8.03 -5.87
N ALA A 80 -5.37 8.21 -7.13
CA ALA A 80 -6.57 7.62 -7.72
C ALA A 80 -6.51 6.09 -7.70
N VAL A 81 -7.67 5.46 -7.42
CA VAL A 81 -7.84 4.02 -7.57
C VAL A 81 -7.97 3.69 -9.06
N ARG A 82 -6.99 2.99 -9.63
CA ARG A 82 -7.01 2.50 -11.01
C ARG A 82 -7.82 1.21 -11.13
N GLU A 83 -7.61 0.29 -10.20
CA GLU A 83 -8.31 -1.00 -10.13
C GLU A 83 -8.60 -1.33 -8.67
N TRP A 84 -9.80 -1.83 -8.38
CA TRP A 84 -10.27 -2.03 -7.01
C TRP A 84 -10.47 -3.52 -6.73
N THR A 85 -9.65 -4.06 -5.82
CA THR A 85 -9.78 -5.40 -5.24
C THR A 85 -10.07 -6.55 -6.24
N PRO A 86 -9.29 -6.72 -7.32
CA PRO A 86 -9.62 -7.70 -8.38
C PRO A 86 -9.57 -9.16 -7.91
N THR A 87 -8.97 -9.45 -6.75
CA THR A 87 -8.93 -10.81 -6.18
C THR A 87 -10.12 -11.15 -5.29
N LEU A 88 -11.03 -10.21 -5.03
CA LEU A 88 -12.24 -10.47 -4.24
C LEU A 88 -13.35 -11.07 -5.11
N GLN A 89 -14.27 -11.77 -4.46
CA GLN A 89 -15.47 -12.28 -5.10
C GLN A 89 -16.41 -11.14 -5.52
N SER A 90 -17.39 -11.43 -6.37
CA SER A 90 -18.36 -10.43 -6.85
C SER A 90 -19.22 -9.81 -5.74
N ASP A 91 -19.37 -10.50 -4.60
CA ASP A 91 -20.05 -10.00 -3.40
C ASP A 91 -19.11 -9.24 -2.45
N GLY A 92 -17.85 -9.01 -2.87
CA GLY A 92 -16.84 -8.28 -2.12
C GLY A 92 -16.20 -9.08 -0.98
N THR A 93 -16.47 -10.38 -0.87
CA THR A 93 -15.83 -11.26 0.11
C THR A 93 -14.47 -11.76 -0.38
N SER A 94 -13.61 -12.14 0.56
CA SER A 94 -12.39 -12.89 0.25
C SER A 94 -12.69 -14.38 0.29
N SER A 95 -12.25 -15.11 -0.74
CA SER A 95 -12.38 -16.57 -0.80
C SER A 95 -11.83 -17.21 0.49
N GLY A 96 -12.64 -18.05 1.13
CA GLY A 96 -12.31 -18.74 2.38
C GLY A 96 -12.39 -17.91 3.65
N TRP A 97 -12.76 -16.65 3.52
CA TRP A 97 -12.91 -15.66 4.60
C TRP A 97 -14.26 -14.95 4.50
N GLU A 98 -15.27 -15.62 3.95
CA GLU A 98 -16.61 -15.09 3.68
C GLU A 98 -17.29 -14.55 4.96
N PHE A 99 -16.93 -15.10 6.12
CA PHE A 99 -17.44 -14.66 7.42
C PHE A 99 -17.03 -13.22 7.81
N ILE A 100 -16.00 -12.64 7.17
CA ILE A 100 -15.66 -11.21 7.34
C ILE A 100 -16.71 -10.31 6.65
N GLY A 101 -17.44 -10.86 5.66
CA GLY A 101 -18.41 -10.13 4.84
C GLY A 101 -17.77 -9.31 3.72
N ASP A 102 -18.56 -8.42 3.11
CA ASP A 102 -18.11 -7.52 2.04
C ASP A 102 -17.06 -6.53 2.56
N ILE A 103 -15.80 -6.79 2.20
CA ILE A 103 -14.68 -5.89 2.49
C ILE A 103 -14.41 -4.92 1.34
N SER A 104 -15.03 -5.10 0.17
CA SER A 104 -14.84 -4.22 -1.00
C SER A 104 -15.54 -2.87 -0.87
N LYS A 105 -16.56 -2.75 0.00
CA LYS A 105 -17.44 -1.58 0.16
C LYS A 105 -16.75 -0.23 0.39
N ASN A 106 -15.52 -0.21 0.90
CA ASN A 106 -14.81 1.02 1.27
C ASN A 106 -13.81 1.47 0.20
N ARG A 107 -14.28 1.71 -1.03
CA ARG A 107 -13.41 2.23 -2.11
C ARG A 107 -12.86 3.61 -1.73
N SER A 108 -11.55 3.66 -1.46
CA SER A 108 -10.85 4.87 -1.02
C SER A 108 -9.53 5.05 -1.77
N PRO A 109 -9.16 6.27 -2.19
CA PRO A 109 -7.85 6.57 -2.76
C PRO A 109 -6.75 6.52 -1.69
N ILE A 110 -5.49 6.45 -2.13
CA ILE A 110 -4.36 6.82 -1.26
C ILE A 110 -4.19 8.34 -1.28
N THR A 111 -3.51 8.89 -0.27
CA THR A 111 -3.15 10.31 -0.23
C THR A 111 -1.68 10.48 -0.58
N PRO A 112 -1.33 11.00 -1.78
CA PRO A 112 0.04 11.38 -2.09
C PRO A 112 0.48 12.54 -1.19
N LEU A 113 1.70 12.44 -0.68
CA LEU A 113 2.32 13.47 0.13
C LEU A 113 3.24 14.32 -0.77
N PRO A 114 3.11 15.66 -0.73
CA PRO A 114 3.97 16.54 -1.52
C PRO A 114 5.45 16.29 -1.22
N CYS A 115 6.23 16.12 -2.29
CA CYS A 115 7.67 15.91 -2.23
C CYS A 115 8.41 17.09 -2.88
N LEU A 116 9.51 17.51 -2.27
CA LEU A 116 10.37 18.57 -2.77
C LEU A 116 11.83 18.17 -2.57
N VAL A 117 12.64 18.25 -3.62
CA VAL A 117 14.11 18.13 -3.50
C VAL A 117 14.71 19.52 -3.43
N ARG A 118 15.51 19.79 -2.40
CA ARG A 118 16.21 21.07 -2.20
C ARG A 118 17.43 20.87 -1.32
N ASP A 119 18.55 21.48 -1.69
CA ASP A 119 19.81 21.44 -0.93
C ASP A 119 20.25 20.00 -0.62
N ASP A 120 20.23 19.14 -1.64
CA ASP A 120 20.53 17.70 -1.56
C ASP A 120 19.66 16.89 -0.57
N ALA A 121 18.53 17.45 -0.14
CA ALA A 121 17.57 16.81 0.75
C ALA A 121 16.20 16.61 0.08
N LEU A 122 15.54 15.50 0.42
CA LEU A 122 14.13 15.27 0.13
C LEU A 122 13.27 15.74 1.31
N TRP A 123 12.33 16.62 1.02
CA TRP A 123 11.30 17.10 1.92
C TRP A 123 9.97 16.43 1.57
N VAL A 124 9.32 15.84 2.57
CA VAL A 124 7.96 15.29 2.44
C VAL A 124 7.04 16.05 3.38
N ALA A 125 6.00 16.66 2.83
CA ALA A 125 4.98 17.37 3.61
C ALA A 125 3.92 16.38 4.10
N LEU A 126 3.72 16.29 5.41
CA LEU A 126 2.76 15.35 6.03
C LEU A 126 1.32 15.90 6.12
N GLY A 127 1.13 17.20 5.86
CA GLY A 127 -0.13 17.93 6.06
C GLY A 127 0.06 19.15 6.94
#